data_AF-A0A9D9E626-F1
#
_entry.id   AF-A0A9D9E626-F1
#
_cell.length_a   1.000
_cell.length_b   1.000
_cell.length_c   1.000
_cell.angle_alpha   90.00
_cell.angle_beta   90.00
_cell.angle_gamma   90.00
#
_symmetry.space_group_name_H-M   'P 1'
#
loop_
_entity.id
_entity.type
_entity.pdbx_description
1 polymer ?
#
loop_
_entity_poly.entity_id
_entity_poly.type
_entity_poly.pdbx_seq_one_letter_code
_entity_poly.pdbx_strand_id
1 'polypeptide(L)'
;MDKLKDKRLWIALVAIVIIIFGGVYFHESHAVASDVPGHVYRYDNSSNDRVLYLAFAQKGDHVIVTGNKQDAINADKNHNNFNQAYQKQSKDATWEYKANGNKLTLAKIKSKNNISQWEYLGILSTHRKFVAHGFNYQIAKAGQGKVNKRMVFQKVN
;
A
#
# COMPACT_ATOMS: atom_id res chain seq x y z
N MET A 1 37.11 -3.15 24.91
CA MET A 1 37.29 -2.59 23.55
C MET A 1 36.05 -2.95 22.71
N ASP A 2 34.85 -2.61 23.20
CA ASP A 2 33.63 -3.37 22.87
C ASP A 2 32.46 -2.53 22.35
N LYS A 3 32.62 -1.22 22.15
CA LYS A 3 31.53 -0.39 21.57
C LYS A 3 31.47 -0.43 20.04
N LEU A 4 32.49 -1.02 19.38
CA LEU A 4 32.59 -1.07 17.92
C LEU A 4 31.95 -2.32 17.29
N LYS A 5 31.84 -3.44 18.03
CA LYS A 5 31.24 -4.69 17.52
C LYS A 5 29.72 -4.63 17.49
N ASP A 6 29.08 -4.08 18.53
CA ASP A 6 27.61 -3.96 18.61
C ASP A 6 27.03 -3.00 17.57
N LYS A 7 27.71 -1.86 17.30
CA LYS A 7 27.28 -0.96 16.22
C LYS A 7 27.39 -1.61 14.84
N ARG A 8 28.41 -2.44 14.59
CA ARG A 8 28.56 -3.16 13.32
C ARG A 8 27.53 -4.27 13.17
N LEU A 9 27.12 -4.93 14.25
CA LEU A 9 26.04 -5.93 14.25
C LEU A 9 24.66 -5.29 14.01
N TRP A 10 24.39 -4.13 14.62
CA TRP A 10 23.16 -3.36 14.36
C TRP A 10 23.14 -2.76 12.95
N ILE A 11 24.27 -2.20 12.48
CA ILE A 11 24.38 -1.68 11.11
C ILE A 11 24.30 -2.83 10.10
N ALA A 12 24.84 -4.01 10.40
CA ALA A 12 24.72 -5.18 9.52
C ALA A 12 23.28 -5.73 9.49
N LEU A 13 22.56 -5.77 10.61
CA LEU A 13 21.15 -6.16 10.62
C LEU A 13 20.25 -5.14 9.90
N VAL A 14 20.47 -3.84 10.12
CA VAL A 14 19.78 -2.77 9.40
C VAL A 14 20.16 -2.77 7.92
N ALA A 15 21.43 -3.02 7.59
CA ALA A 15 21.90 -3.12 6.21
C ALA A 15 21.38 -4.38 5.51
N ILE A 16 21.24 -5.52 6.19
CA ILE A 16 20.62 -6.73 5.61
C ILE A 16 19.12 -6.51 5.36
N VAL A 17 18.43 -5.78 6.24
CA VAL A 17 17.04 -5.36 6.00
C VAL A 17 16.96 -4.35 4.84
N ILE A 18 17.94 -3.45 4.71
CA ILE A 18 18.04 -2.54 3.56
C ILE A 18 18.43 -3.28 2.28
N ILE A 19 19.19 -4.37 2.32
CA ILE A 19 19.60 -5.14 1.11
C ILE A 19 18.48 -6.06 0.62
N ILE A 20 17.61 -6.57 1.50
CA ILE A 20 16.35 -7.21 1.07
C ILE A 20 15.39 -6.17 0.42
N PHE A 21 15.53 -4.89 0.77
CA PHE A 21 14.76 -3.77 0.21
C PHE A 21 15.61 -2.79 -0.63
N GLY A 22 16.74 -3.26 -1.16
CA GLY A 22 17.77 -2.43 -1.81
C GLY A 22 18.18 -3.10 -3.11
N GLY A 23 17.24 -3.17 -4.05
CA GLY A 23 17.42 -3.87 -5.31
C GLY A 23 16.08 -4.05 -5.99
N VAL A 24 15.64 -3.02 -6.69
CA VAL A 24 14.54 -3.04 -7.64
C VAL A 24 14.95 -3.98 -8.80
N TYR A 25 14.89 -5.29 -8.59
CA TYR A 25 14.91 -6.30 -9.64
C TYR A 25 13.52 -6.89 -9.71
N PHE A 26 12.70 -6.35 -10.62
CA PHE A 26 11.31 -6.74 -10.78
C PHE A 26 11.13 -7.40 -12.14
N HIS A 27 10.98 -8.72 -12.12
CA HIS A 27 10.49 -9.51 -13.23
C HIS A 27 8.96 -9.43 -13.28
N GLU A 28 8.43 -9.35 -14.49
CA GLU A 28 7.03 -9.09 -14.83
C GLU A 28 6.08 -10.24 -14.47
N SER A 29 4.89 -9.94 -13.94
CA SER A 29 3.68 -10.78 -14.13
C SER A 29 2.36 -10.05 -13.81
N HIS A 30 1.28 -10.40 -14.51
CA HIS A 30 0.29 -9.44 -15.03
C HIS A 30 -1.09 -9.36 -14.33
N ALA A 31 -1.44 -10.24 -13.38
CA ALA A 31 -2.85 -10.38 -12.93
C ALA A 31 -3.38 -9.21 -12.06
N VAL A 32 -2.75 -8.90 -10.92
CA VAL A 32 -3.21 -7.77 -10.06
C VAL A 32 -2.82 -6.41 -10.64
N ALA A 33 -1.73 -6.38 -11.41
CA ALA A 33 -1.26 -5.18 -12.09
C ALA A 33 -2.25 -4.67 -13.15
N SER A 34 -3.05 -5.57 -13.75
CA SER A 34 -4.13 -5.21 -14.68
C SER A 34 -5.42 -4.82 -13.96
N ASP A 35 -5.74 -5.49 -12.85
CA ASP A 35 -7.08 -5.39 -12.26
C ASP A 35 -7.24 -4.24 -11.26
N VAL A 36 -6.17 -3.74 -10.64
CA VAL A 36 -6.25 -2.72 -9.58
C VAL A 36 -6.29 -1.27 -10.09
N PRO A 37 -5.48 -0.86 -11.11
CA PRO A 37 -5.46 0.52 -11.57
C PRO A 37 -6.83 1.03 -12.04
N GLY A 38 -7.15 2.29 -11.74
CA GLY A 38 -8.35 2.97 -12.25
C GLY A 38 -9.68 2.52 -11.64
N HIS A 39 -9.65 1.96 -10.44
CA HIS A 39 -10.83 1.44 -9.76
C HIS A 39 -10.86 1.84 -8.27
N VAL A 40 -12.07 1.82 -7.70
CA VAL A 40 -12.31 2.08 -6.28
C VAL A 40 -12.64 0.80 -5.54
N TYR A 41 -11.96 0.59 -4.42
CA TYR A 41 -12.17 -0.57 -3.55
C TYR A 41 -12.54 -0.16 -2.13
N ARG A 42 -13.53 -0.85 -1.57
CA ARG A 42 -13.91 -0.83 -0.17
C ARG A 42 -13.12 -1.91 0.57
N TYR A 43 -12.43 -1.51 1.62
CA TYR A 43 -11.75 -2.39 2.55
C TYR A 43 -12.40 -2.30 3.93
N ASP A 44 -12.88 -3.44 4.41
CA ASP A 44 -13.46 -3.57 5.74
C ASP A 44 -12.38 -4.05 6.71
N ASN A 45 -11.90 -3.15 7.56
CA ASN A 45 -11.12 -3.60 8.70
C ASN A 45 -12.06 -4.19 9.75
N SER A 46 -12.31 -5.50 9.64
CA SER A 46 -13.11 -6.35 10.55
C SER A 46 -12.80 -6.21 12.05
N SER A 47 -11.78 -5.44 12.43
CA SER A 47 -11.35 -5.24 13.82
C SER A 47 -11.81 -3.94 14.46
N ASN A 48 -12.24 -2.91 13.69
CA ASN A 48 -12.41 -1.55 14.23
C ASN A 48 -13.62 -0.78 13.66
N ASP A 49 -14.58 -1.45 12.99
CA ASP A 49 -15.74 -0.83 12.31
C ASP A 49 -15.43 0.32 11.35
N ARG A 50 -14.15 0.46 10.97
CA ARG A 50 -13.68 1.49 10.06
C ARG A 50 -13.56 0.90 8.66
N VAL A 51 -14.46 1.36 7.81
CA VAL A 51 -14.42 1.12 6.37
C VAL A 51 -13.46 2.14 5.75
N LEU A 52 -12.56 1.66 4.89
CA LEU A 52 -11.70 2.49 4.07
C LEU A 52 -12.05 2.31 2.60
N TYR A 53 -11.92 3.38 1.83
CA TYR A 53 -12.06 3.39 0.39
C TYR A 53 -10.73 3.79 -0.24
N LEU A 54 -10.29 2.98 -1.19
CA LEU A 54 -9.05 3.15 -1.94
C LEU A 54 -9.41 3.43 -3.39
N ALA A 55 -9.10 4.63 -3.88
CA ALA A 55 -9.23 4.96 -5.30
C ALA A 55 -7.84 4.92 -5.93
N PHE A 56 -7.61 4.00 -6.86
CA PHE A 56 -6.33 3.82 -7.54
C PHE A 56 -6.25 4.65 -8.81
N ALA A 57 -5.14 5.34 -9.04
CA ALA A 57 -4.93 6.07 -10.27
C ALA A 57 -5.02 5.12 -11.48
N GLN A 58 -5.63 5.60 -12.58
CA GLN A 58 -5.62 4.86 -13.86
C GLN A 58 -4.21 4.68 -14.43
N LYS A 59 -3.31 5.63 -14.13
CA LYS A 59 -1.90 5.62 -14.52
C LYS A 59 -1.05 6.13 -13.37
N GLY A 60 0.15 5.56 -13.23
CA GLY A 60 1.05 5.89 -12.13
C GLY A 60 0.77 5.08 -10.88
N ASP A 61 1.41 5.49 -9.80
CA ASP A 61 1.47 4.80 -8.51
C ASP A 61 0.66 5.51 -7.43
N HIS A 62 -0.13 6.53 -7.75
CA HIS A 62 -0.90 7.26 -6.75
C HIS A 62 -2.17 6.51 -6.32
N VAL A 63 -2.50 6.59 -5.04
CA VAL A 63 -3.77 6.07 -4.48
C VAL A 63 -4.34 7.06 -3.47
N ILE A 64 -5.65 7.24 -3.51
CA ILE A 64 -6.39 8.03 -2.51
C ILE A 64 -6.94 7.05 -1.48
N VAL A 65 -6.78 7.37 -0.20
CA VAL A 65 -7.26 6.54 0.91
C VAL A 65 -8.12 7.41 1.82
N THR A 66 -9.42 7.10 1.87
CA THR A 66 -10.40 7.91 2.60
C THR A 66 -11.42 7.04 3.33
N GLY A 67 -11.99 7.56 4.43
CA GLY A 67 -13.14 6.96 5.09
C GLY A 67 -14.49 7.30 4.43
N ASN A 68 -14.50 8.24 3.49
CA ASN A 68 -15.72 8.71 2.82
C ASN A 68 -15.87 8.06 1.44
N LYS A 69 -16.93 7.27 1.26
CA LYS A 69 -17.27 6.61 -0.01
C LYS A 69 -17.38 7.58 -1.17
N GLN A 70 -18.05 8.71 -0.96
CA GLN A 70 -18.36 9.67 -2.01
C GLN A 70 -17.10 10.38 -2.51
N ASP A 71 -16.15 10.66 -1.62
CA ASP A 71 -14.86 11.24 -2.00
C ASP A 71 -14.07 10.30 -2.91
N ALA A 72 -14.06 8.99 -2.60
CA ALA A 72 -13.38 7.99 -3.42
C ALA A 72 -14.05 7.82 -4.79
N ILE A 73 -15.39 7.73 -4.84
CA ILE A 73 -16.13 7.64 -6.11
C ILE A 73 -15.95 8.91 -6.95
N ASN A 74 -15.97 10.09 -6.31
CA ASN A 74 -15.77 11.35 -7.02
C ASN A 74 -14.37 11.46 -7.62
N ALA A 75 -13.35 10.96 -6.91
CA ALA A 75 -11.98 10.92 -7.40
C ALA A 75 -11.82 10.03 -8.64
N ASP A 76 -12.56 8.92 -8.73
CA ASP A 76 -12.48 7.95 -9.84
C ASP A 76 -13.17 8.43 -11.13
N LYS A 77 -14.00 9.48 -11.07
CA LYS A 77 -14.77 9.96 -12.24
C LYS A 77 -13.91 10.35 -13.44
N ASN A 78 -12.76 10.98 -13.21
CA ASN A 78 -11.81 11.38 -14.25
C ASN A 78 -10.45 11.76 -13.65
N HIS A 79 -9.44 11.93 -14.52
CA HIS A 79 -8.08 12.26 -14.13
C HIS A 79 -7.97 13.58 -13.34
N ASN A 80 -8.73 14.62 -13.69
CA ASN A 80 -8.68 15.91 -13.00
C ASN A 80 -9.23 15.81 -11.58
N ASN A 81 -10.36 15.11 -11.39
CA ASN A 81 -10.93 14.85 -10.09
C ASN A 81 -9.97 14.05 -9.21
N PHE A 82 -9.36 13.01 -9.77
CA PHE A 82 -8.35 12.22 -9.07
C PHE A 82 -7.20 13.10 -8.60
N ASN A 83 -6.60 13.87 -9.51
CA ASN A 83 -5.48 14.74 -9.19
C ASN A 83 -5.84 15.77 -8.12
N GLN A 84 -7.00 16.40 -8.19
CA GLN A 84 -7.45 17.35 -7.17
C GLN A 84 -7.60 16.70 -5.78
N ALA A 85 -8.23 15.53 -5.71
CA ALA A 85 -8.39 14.80 -4.47
C ALA A 85 -7.04 14.33 -3.91
N TYR A 86 -6.15 13.83 -4.77
CA TYR A 86 -4.80 13.42 -4.39
C TYR A 86 -3.97 14.59 -3.87
N GLN A 87 -3.97 15.74 -4.55
CA GLN A 87 -3.27 16.95 -4.12
C GLN A 87 -3.81 17.48 -2.79
N LYS A 88 -5.13 17.41 -2.56
CA LYS A 88 -5.74 17.75 -1.28
C LYS A 88 -5.25 16.84 -0.16
N GLN A 89 -5.23 15.51 -0.37
CA GLN A 89 -4.75 14.53 0.60
C GLN A 89 -3.24 14.66 0.87
N SER A 90 -2.47 14.98 -0.16
CA SER A 90 -1.01 15.13 -0.12
C SER A 90 -0.53 16.27 0.79
N LYS A 91 -1.42 17.18 1.20
CA LYS A 91 -1.12 18.20 2.23
C LYS A 91 -0.77 17.58 3.58
N ASP A 92 -1.33 16.41 3.89
CA ASP A 92 -1.09 15.69 5.14
C ASP A 92 -0.14 14.50 4.98
N ALA A 93 -0.33 13.73 3.89
CA ALA A 93 0.49 12.57 3.53
C ALA A 93 0.22 12.17 2.08
N THR A 94 1.25 11.79 1.34
CA THR A 94 1.08 11.12 0.05
C THR A 94 0.85 9.62 0.27
N TRP A 95 0.14 9.03 -0.68
CA TRP A 95 -0.13 7.60 -0.69
C TRP A 95 0.15 7.03 -2.06
N GLU A 96 0.97 5.98 -2.07
CA GLU A 96 1.42 5.32 -3.27
C GLU A 96 1.08 3.84 -3.22
N TYR A 97 0.97 3.21 -4.39
CA TYR A 97 0.74 1.80 -4.53
C TYR A 97 1.60 1.19 -5.63
N LYS A 98 1.85 -0.11 -5.49
CA LYS A 98 2.43 -0.93 -6.55
C LYS A 98 1.74 -2.28 -6.57
N ALA A 99 1.13 -2.61 -7.70
CA ALA A 99 0.61 -3.93 -7.97
C ALA A 99 1.62 -4.72 -8.82
N ASN A 100 2.00 -5.92 -8.38
CA ASN A 100 2.88 -6.81 -9.15
C ASN A 100 2.53 -8.27 -8.88
N GLY A 101 2.25 -9.04 -9.94
CA GLY A 101 1.88 -10.44 -9.83
C GLY A 101 0.66 -10.64 -8.93
N ASN A 102 0.87 -11.32 -7.80
CA ASN A 102 -0.13 -11.56 -6.75
C ASN A 102 0.12 -10.70 -5.49
N LYS A 103 0.78 -9.55 -5.63
CA LYS A 103 1.10 -8.65 -4.53
C LYS A 103 0.59 -7.23 -4.80
N LEU A 104 0.20 -6.55 -3.73
CA LEU A 104 -0.14 -5.14 -3.72
C LEU A 104 0.61 -4.49 -2.55
N THR A 105 1.43 -3.50 -2.85
CA THR A 105 2.05 -2.67 -1.83
C THR A 105 1.31 -1.36 -1.74
N LEU A 106 0.98 -0.91 -0.53
CA LEU A 106 0.51 0.44 -0.24
C LEU A 106 1.53 1.12 0.65
N ALA A 107 1.90 2.35 0.33
CA ALA A 107 2.80 3.16 1.12
C ALA A 107 2.12 4.49 1.49
N LYS A 108 2.24 4.89 2.74
CA LYS A 108 1.90 6.22 3.25
C LYS A 108 3.17 6.96 3.57
N ILE A 109 3.37 8.11 2.96
CA ILE A 109 4.56 8.93 3.12
C ILE A 109 4.12 10.26 3.73
N LYS A 110 4.48 10.49 5.00
CA LYS A 110 4.28 11.81 5.66
C LYS A 110 5.49 12.72 5.49
N SER A 111 6.68 12.13 5.49
CA SER A 111 7.96 12.80 5.26
C SER A 111 8.99 11.73 4.88
N LYS A 112 10.18 12.14 4.40
CA LYS A 112 11.25 11.22 3.96
C LYS A 112 11.59 10.12 4.98
N ASN A 113 11.44 10.40 6.28
CA ASN A 113 11.74 9.46 7.37
C ASN A 113 10.49 8.90 8.07
N ASN A 114 9.29 9.16 7.52
CA ASN A 114 8.02 8.71 8.08
C ASN A 114 7.20 8.03 6.99
N ILE A 115 7.65 6.82 6.66
CA ILE A 115 7.03 5.94 5.67
C ILE A 115 6.42 4.76 6.41
N SER A 116 5.15 4.49 6.13
CA SER A 116 4.45 3.28 6.59
C SER A 116 4.00 2.50 5.37
N GLN A 117 4.26 1.20 5.34
CA GLN A 117 4.00 0.34 4.20
C GLN A 117 3.23 -0.91 4.61
N TRP A 118 2.34 -1.35 3.72
CA TRP A 118 1.59 -2.60 3.81
C TRP A 118 1.78 -3.37 2.50
N GLU A 119 2.39 -4.54 2.56
CA GLU A 119 2.55 -5.44 1.42
C GLU A 119 1.54 -6.59 1.56
N TYR A 120 0.47 -6.53 0.79
CA TYR A 120 -0.55 -7.57 0.69
C TYR A 120 -0.06 -8.69 -0.23
N LEU A 121 -0.19 -9.94 0.25
CA LEU A 121 0.37 -11.13 -0.37
C LEU A 121 -0.69 -12.14 -0.79
N GLY A 122 -0.37 -12.94 -1.80
CA GLY A 122 -1.20 -14.04 -2.27
C GLY A 122 -2.54 -13.57 -2.82
N ILE A 123 -2.53 -12.43 -3.51
CA ILE A 123 -3.75 -11.79 -3.98
C ILE A 123 -4.40 -12.63 -5.08
N LEU A 124 -5.68 -12.93 -4.87
CA LEU A 124 -6.58 -13.48 -5.87
C LEU A 124 -7.56 -12.38 -6.29
N SER A 125 -7.53 -12.02 -7.57
CA SER A 125 -8.37 -10.96 -8.14
C SER A 125 -9.49 -11.54 -8.99
N THR A 126 -10.62 -10.84 -8.99
CA THR A 126 -11.76 -11.02 -9.89
C THR A 126 -12.27 -9.65 -10.29
N HIS A 127 -13.08 -9.55 -11.34
CA HIS A 127 -13.63 -8.26 -11.81
C HIS A 127 -14.35 -7.43 -10.73
N ARG A 128 -14.90 -8.06 -9.67
CA ARG A 128 -15.68 -7.38 -8.62
C ARG A 128 -14.92 -7.17 -7.30
N LYS A 129 -13.81 -7.88 -7.08
CA LYS A 129 -13.07 -7.83 -5.81
C LYS A 129 -11.71 -8.49 -5.96
N PHE A 130 -10.77 -8.07 -5.12
CA PHE A 130 -9.56 -8.85 -4.86
C PHE A 130 -9.47 -9.24 -3.38
N VAL A 131 -8.77 -10.34 -3.12
CA VAL A 131 -8.63 -10.93 -1.80
C VAL A 131 -7.15 -11.16 -1.53
N ALA A 132 -6.64 -10.62 -0.43
CA ALA A 132 -5.29 -10.92 0.06
C ALA A 132 -5.36 -11.97 1.17
N HIS A 133 -4.41 -12.91 1.21
CA HIS A 133 -4.36 -13.98 2.22
C HIS A 133 -3.55 -13.60 3.46
N GLY A 134 -2.80 -12.51 3.38
CA GLY A 134 -2.04 -11.94 4.47
C GLY A 134 -1.36 -10.66 4.01
N PHE A 135 -0.75 -9.95 4.96
CA PHE A 135 0.10 -8.81 4.64
C PHE A 135 1.27 -8.69 5.60
N ASN A 136 2.36 -8.16 5.09
CA ASN A 136 3.45 -7.64 5.91
C ASN A 136 3.22 -6.15 6.13
N TYR A 137 3.58 -5.63 7.29
CA TYR A 137 3.56 -4.19 7.54
C TYR A 137 4.87 -3.71 8.13
N GLN A 138 5.18 -2.46 7.83
CA GLN A 138 6.21 -1.66 8.50
C GLN A 138 5.61 -0.29 8.72
N ILE A 139 5.43 0.11 9.97
CA ILE A 139 4.82 1.38 10.33
C ILE A 139 5.87 2.23 11.03
N ALA A 140 6.07 3.44 10.51
CA ALA A 140 6.97 4.41 11.12
C ALA A 140 6.66 4.56 12.61
N LYS A 141 7.66 4.35 13.46
CA LYS A 141 7.58 4.42 14.93
C LYS A 141 6.76 3.32 15.63
N ALA A 142 6.11 2.40 14.90
CA ALA A 142 5.33 1.30 15.48
C ALA A 142 5.88 -0.10 15.15
N GLY A 143 6.98 -0.18 14.39
CA GLY A 143 7.67 -1.43 14.09
C GLY A 143 7.11 -2.15 12.88
N GLN A 144 7.42 -3.44 12.77
CA GLN A 144 7.08 -4.28 11.62
C GLN A 144 6.48 -5.61 12.06
N GLY A 145 5.74 -6.25 11.17
CA GLY A 145 5.14 -7.54 11.46
C GLY A 145 4.44 -8.17 10.27
N LYS A 146 3.83 -9.32 10.52
CA LYS A 146 3.10 -10.10 9.53
C LYS A 146 1.74 -10.46 10.09
N VAL A 147 0.72 -10.33 9.25
CA VAL A 147 -0.65 -10.70 9.56
C VAL A 147 -1.10 -11.77 8.59
N ASN A 148 -1.38 -12.95 9.12
CA ASN A 148 -1.90 -14.10 8.36
C ASN A 148 -3.42 -14.12 8.41
N LYS A 149 -4.06 -13.03 7.97
CA LYS A 149 -5.51 -12.90 7.95
C LYS A 149 -5.97 -12.57 6.55
N ARG A 150 -7.05 -13.23 6.12
CA ARG A 150 -7.71 -12.94 4.85
C ARG A 150 -8.33 -11.54 4.88
N MET A 151 -8.12 -10.77 3.81
CA MET A 151 -8.67 -9.43 3.61
C MET A 151 -9.38 -9.36 2.28
N VAL A 152 -10.54 -8.69 2.25
CA VAL A 152 -11.37 -8.57 1.06
C VAL A 152 -11.48 -7.10 0.69
N PHE A 153 -11.18 -6.81 -0.58
CA PHE A 153 -11.27 -5.50 -1.18
C PHE A 153 -12.36 -5.56 -2.25
N GLN A 154 -13.52 -4.99 -1.97
CA GLN A 154 -14.68 -5.05 -2.85
C GLN A 154 -14.69 -3.83 -3.76
N LYS A 155 -14.80 -4.04 -5.07
CA LYS A 155 -14.96 -2.94 -6.02
C LYS A 155 -16.29 -2.22 -5.77
N VAL A 156 -16.28 -0.89 -5.83
CA VAL A 156 -17.44 -0.05 -5.49
C VAL A 156 -18.01 0.69 -6.71
N ASN A 157 -17.33 0.59 -7.86
CA ASN A 157 -17.71 1.16 -9.14
C ASN A 157 -17.54 0.11 -10.25
#